data_AF-A0AAD7PBC9-F1
#
_entry.id   AF-A0AAD7PBC9-F1
#
_cell.length_a   1.000
_cell.length_b   1.000
_cell.length_c   1.000
_cell.angle_alpha   90.00
_cell.angle_beta   90.00
_cell.angle_gamma   90.00
#
_symmetry.space_group_name_H-M   'P 1'
#
loop_
_entity.id
_entity.type
_entity.pdbx_description
1 polymer ?
#
loop_
_entity_poly.entity_id
_entity_poly.type
_entity_poly.pdbx_seq_one_letter_code
_entity_poly.pdbx_strand_id
1 'polypeptide(L)'
;MDALQIIDMHNKKLVGSIHDFLGDLPNLMKLNLTYNSMTGSMPASLATKRHLDKSLKGNRVIGKSASIKKSGKLLMILKSLIQLSLLSFLLGNI
;
A
#
# COMPACT_ATOMS: atom_id res chain seq x y z
N MET A 1 10.60 1.49 18.29
CA MET A 1 10.53 1.62 16.82
C MET A 1 9.30 2.43 16.52
N ASP A 2 9.48 3.62 15.94
CA ASP A 2 8.36 4.47 15.56
C ASP A 2 7.47 3.69 14.61
N ALA A 3 6.28 3.34 15.10
CA ALA A 3 5.39 2.49 14.36
C ALA A 3 4.81 3.28 13.19
N LEU A 4 4.91 2.74 11.98
CA LEU A 4 4.46 3.40 10.77
C LEU A 4 2.94 3.71 10.83
N GLN A 5 2.60 5.00 10.88
CA GLN A 5 1.21 5.46 11.01
C GLN A 5 0.57 5.83 9.68
N ILE A 6 1.37 6.34 8.74
CA ILE A 6 0.89 6.88 7.47
C ILE A 6 1.71 6.28 6.33
N ILE A 7 1.00 5.74 5.35
CA ILE A 7 1.54 5.35 4.05
C ILE A 7 0.83 6.18 3.00
N ASP A 8 1.54 7.13 2.40
CA ASP A 8 1.04 7.92 1.27
C ASP A 8 1.84 7.64 0.00
N MET A 9 1.17 7.00 -0.94
CA MET A 9 1.74 6.50 -2.20
C MET A 9 0.81 6.82 -3.37
N HIS A 10 0.07 7.94 -3.31
CA HIS A 10 -0.83 8.35 -4.39
C HIS A 10 -0.06 8.69 -5.69
N ASN A 11 -0.68 8.39 -6.83
CA ASN A 11 -0.19 8.76 -8.16
C ASN A 11 1.28 8.34 -8.45
N LYS A 12 1.67 7.14 -8.01
CA LYS A 12 3.02 6.60 -8.20
C LYS A 12 3.11 5.56 -9.33
N LYS A 13 2.03 5.37 -10.11
CA LYS A 13 1.92 4.33 -11.15
C LYS A 13 2.19 2.92 -10.60
N LEU A 14 1.86 2.69 -9.32
CA LEU A 14 2.03 1.38 -8.70
C LEU A 14 1.13 0.35 -9.38
N VAL A 15 1.64 -0.86 -9.53
CA VAL A 15 0.95 -2.00 -10.14
C VAL A 15 0.99 -3.19 -9.19
N GLY A 16 0.02 -4.09 -9.31
CA GLY A 16 -0.09 -5.30 -8.48
C GLY A 16 -1.18 -5.20 -7.42
N SER A 17 -1.20 -6.12 -6.45
CA SER A 17 -2.25 -6.22 -5.43
C SER A 17 -1.87 -5.60 -4.09
N ILE A 18 -2.90 -5.23 -3.33
CA ILE A 18 -2.73 -4.82 -1.93
C ILE A 18 -2.52 -6.10 -1.11
N HIS A 19 -1.46 -6.13 -0.32
CA HIS A 19 -1.08 -7.32 0.44
C HIS A 19 -1.57 -7.24 1.89
N ASP A 20 -1.77 -8.40 2.50
CA ASP A 20 -2.33 -8.58 3.85
C ASP A 20 -1.44 -8.04 4.98
N PHE A 21 -0.12 -8.00 4.80
CA PHE A 21 0.83 -7.48 5.80
C PHE A 21 0.54 -6.04 6.23
N LEU A 22 -0.07 -5.21 5.36
CA LEU A 22 -0.48 -3.86 5.71
C LEU A 22 -1.57 -3.88 6.82
N GLY A 23 -2.26 -5.00 6.96
CA GLY A 23 -3.19 -5.29 8.05
C GLY A 23 -2.51 -5.71 9.35
N ASP A 24 -1.23 -6.08 9.32
CA ASP A 24 -0.48 -6.46 10.51
C ASP A 24 0.20 -5.25 11.17
N LEU A 25 0.21 -4.08 10.51
CA LEU A 25 0.75 -2.84 11.06
C LEU A 25 -0.17 -2.30 12.16
N PRO A 26 0.23 -2.35 13.45
CA PRO A 26 -0.69 -2.09 14.57
C PRO A 26 -1.12 -0.62 14.64
N ASN A 27 -0.23 0.29 14.27
CA ASN A 27 -0.44 1.74 14.40
C ASN A 27 -0.75 2.43 13.06
N LEU A 28 -0.99 1.68 11.98
CA LEU A 28 -1.32 2.27 10.69
C LEU A 28 -2.72 2.91 10.74
N MET A 29 -2.77 4.22 10.53
CA MET A 29 -3.97 5.04 10.57
C MET A 29 -4.40 5.50 9.19
N LYS A 30 -3.46 5.67 8.24
CA LYS A 30 -3.76 6.14 6.89
C LYS A 30 -3.00 5.36 5.82
N LEU A 31 -3.72 4.88 4.82
CA LEU A 31 -3.20 4.27 3.60
C LEU A 31 -3.80 4.95 2.38
N ASN A 32 -2.98 5.73 1.67
CA ASN A 32 -3.36 6.40 0.43
C ASN A 32 -2.64 5.75 -0.76
N LEU A 33 -3.40 5.04 -1.59
CA LEU A 33 -2.94 4.44 -2.84
C LEU A 33 -3.70 5.01 -4.04
N THR A 34 -4.32 6.18 -3.90
CA THR A 34 -5.17 6.75 -4.95
C THR A 34 -4.42 6.95 -6.27
N TYR A 35 -5.14 6.82 -7.38
CA TYR A 35 -4.60 7.02 -8.73
C TYR A 35 -3.37 6.16 -9.04
N ASN A 36 -3.42 4.89 -8.66
CA ASN A 36 -2.45 3.89 -9.10
C ASN A 36 -3.14 2.84 -9.99
N SER A 37 -2.37 1.89 -10.48
CA SER A 37 -2.85 0.76 -11.28
C SER A 37 -2.93 -0.52 -10.44
N MET A 38 -3.34 -0.40 -9.16
CA MET A 38 -3.49 -1.56 -8.27
C MET A 38 -4.66 -2.44 -8.74
N THR A 39 -4.48 -3.75 -8.71
CA THR A 39 -5.43 -4.78 -9.13
C THR A 39 -5.62 -5.83 -8.03
N GLY A 40 -6.45 -6.85 -8.26
CA GLY A 40 -6.70 -7.90 -7.25
C GLY A 40 -7.67 -7.46 -6.16
N SER A 41 -7.78 -8.22 -5.07
CA SER A 41 -8.74 -7.97 -4.00
C SER A 41 -8.16 -7.21 -2.82
N MET A 42 -9.04 -6.56 -2.05
CA MET A 42 -8.68 -6.02 -0.74
C MET A 42 -8.47 -7.17 0.26
N PRO A 43 -7.31 -7.27 0.94
CA PRO A 43 -7.09 -8.27 1.98
C PRO A 43 -8.09 -8.14 3.13
N ALA A 44 -8.51 -9.26 3.70
CA ALA A 44 -9.42 -9.27 4.84
C ALA A 44 -8.83 -8.53 6.05
N SER A 45 -7.54 -8.71 6.35
CA SER A 45 -6.83 -8.03 7.44
C SER A 45 -6.90 -6.50 7.32
N LEU A 46 -6.84 -5.98 6.09
CA LEU A 46 -6.99 -4.55 5.82
C LEU A 46 -8.44 -4.10 5.84
N ALA A 47 -9.33 -4.93 5.27
CA ALA A 47 -10.75 -4.66 5.20
C ALA A 47 -11.38 -4.56 6.60
N THR A 48 -10.92 -5.38 7.55
CA THR A 48 -11.42 -5.43 8.93
C THR A 48 -10.85 -4.33 9.84
N LYS A 49 -9.76 -3.65 9.47
CA LYS A 49 -9.29 -2.46 10.20
C LYS A 49 -10.28 -1.32 10.07
N ARG A 50 -11.05 -1.07 11.13
CA ARG A 50 -12.04 0.01 11.21
C ARG A 50 -11.42 1.40 11.42
N HIS A 51 -10.27 1.45 12.09
CA HIS A 51 -9.56 2.71 12.39
C HIS A 51 -8.63 3.19 11.26
N LEU A 52 -8.47 2.40 10.20
CA LEU A 52 -7.60 2.72 9.09
C LEU A 52 -8.38 3.47 7.99
N ASP A 53 -7.98 4.69 7.70
CA ASP A 53 -8.41 5.42 6.51
C ASP A 53 -7.76 4.80 5.25
N LYS A 54 -8.59 4.22 4.38
CA LYS A 54 -8.20 3.50 3.16
C LYS A 54 -8.65 4.27 1.93
N SER A 55 -7.72 4.98 1.31
CA SER A 55 -7.97 5.73 0.08
C SER A 55 -7.44 4.95 -1.13
N LEU A 56 -8.33 4.28 -1.86
CA LEU A 56 -8.01 3.44 -3.04
C LEU A 56 -8.64 3.93 -4.36
N LYS A 57 -9.22 5.13 -4.38
CA LYS A 57 -9.86 5.71 -5.58
C LYS A 57 -8.93 5.66 -6.80
N GLY A 58 -9.46 5.33 -7.97
CA GLY A 58 -8.69 5.32 -9.21
C GLY A 58 -7.82 4.08 -9.40
N ASN A 59 -7.98 3.04 -8.59
CA ASN A 59 -7.42 1.71 -8.81
C ASN A 59 -8.47 0.74 -9.40
N ARG A 60 -8.03 -0.45 -9.81
CA ARG A 60 -8.87 -1.56 -10.30
C ARG A 60 -9.02 -2.67 -9.25
N VAL A 61 -9.10 -2.31 -7.97
CA VAL A 61 -9.24 -3.27 -6.87
C VAL A 61 -10.66 -3.86 -6.89
N ILE A 62 -10.74 -5.17 -7.04
CA ILE A 62 -11.98 -5.94 -7.09
C ILE A 62 -12.45 -6.14 -5.63
N GLY A 63 -13.75 -6.13 -5.37
CA GLY A 63 -14.35 -6.15 -4.02
C GLY A 63 -13.89 -7.31 -3.12
N LYS A 64 -14.32 -7.27 -1.85
CA LYS A 64 -13.97 -8.22 -0.78
C LYS A 64 -14.08 -9.68 -1.26
N SER A 65 -12.95 -10.29 -1.60
CA SER A 65 -12.85 -11.71 -1.93
C SER A 65 -11.49 -12.21 -1.48
N ALA A 66 -11.49 -13.43 -0.94
CA ALA A 66 -10.37 -14.07 -0.25
C ALA A 66 -9.03 -13.87 -0.97
N SER A 67 -7.99 -13.55 -0.21
CA SER A 67 -6.60 -13.51 -0.68
C SER A 67 -6.24 -14.82 -1.37
N ILE A 68 -6.26 -14.85 -2.71
CA ILE A 68 -5.78 -16.00 -3.49
C ILE A 68 -4.71 -15.51 -4.46
N LYS A 69 -3.45 -15.61 -4.02
CA LYS A 69 -2.27 -16.20 -4.69
C LYS A 69 -0.98 -15.51 -4.24
N LYS A 70 -0.03 -16.35 -3.80
CA LYS A 70 1.39 -16.02 -3.68
C LYS A 70 1.95 -15.66 -5.06
N SER A 71 2.42 -14.44 -5.24
CA SER A 71 3.69 -14.16 -5.91
C SER A 71 4.01 -12.66 -5.81
N GLY A 72 5.24 -12.34 -5.37
CA GLY A 72 5.76 -10.98 -5.41
C GLY A 72 5.75 -10.18 -4.10
N LYS A 73 5.81 -10.84 -2.92
CA LYS A 73 6.00 -10.21 -1.58
C LYS A 73 7.01 -9.05 -1.56
N LEU A 74 8.04 -9.13 -2.40
CA LEU A 74 9.18 -8.22 -2.41
C LEU A 74 9.09 -7.13 -3.50
N LEU A 75 8.35 -7.35 -4.59
CA LEU A 75 8.41 -6.47 -5.77
C LEU A 75 7.68 -5.15 -5.56
N MET A 76 6.54 -5.16 -4.85
CA MET A 76 5.80 -3.92 -4.53
C MET A 76 6.56 -3.07 -3.51
N ILE A 77 7.09 -3.69 -2.45
CA ILE A 77 7.87 -3.01 -1.42
C ILE A 77 9.21 -2.52 -1.98
N LEU A 78 9.96 -3.32 -2.74
CA LEU A 78 11.21 -2.86 -3.35
C LEU A 78 10.97 -1.73 -4.35
N LYS A 79 9.96 -1.82 -5.22
CA LYS A 79 9.64 -0.73 -6.15
C LYS A 79 9.26 0.55 -5.38
N SER A 80 8.45 0.41 -4.32
CA SER A 80 8.04 1.51 -3.44
C SER A 80 9.20 2.13 -2.66
N LEU A 81 10.09 1.31 -2.09
CA LEU A 81 11.25 1.75 -1.30
C LEU A 81 12.34 2.34 -2.18
N ILE A 82 12.59 1.78 -3.37
CA ILE A 82 13.51 2.35 -4.36
C ILE A 82 12.99 3.71 -4.83
N GLN A 83 11.68 3.85 -5.03
CA GLN A 83 11.09 5.13 -5.46
C GLN A 83 11.10 6.17 -4.33
N LEU A 84 10.95 5.76 -3.06
CA LEU A 84 11.03 6.64 -1.89
C LEU A 84 12.49 7.03 -1.57
N SER A 85 13.45 6.11 -1.73
CA SER A 85 14.88 6.42 -1.59
C SER A 85 15.35 7.35 -2.71
N LEU A 86 14.87 7.15 -3.95
CA LEU A 86 15.15 8.06 -5.06
C LEU A 86 14.47 9.43 -4.84
N LEU A 87 13.27 9.49 -4.27
CA LEU A 87 12.59 10.76 -3.98
C LEU A 87 13.25 11.55 -2.85
N SER A 88 13.69 10.90 -1.77
CA SER A 88 14.50 11.54 -0.73
C SER A 88 15.88 11.98 -1.26
N PHE A 89 16.47 11.21 -2.17
CA PHE A 89 17.70 11.58 -2.87
C PHE A 89 17.52 12.77 -3.84
N LEU A 90 16.38 12.87 -4.53
CA LEU A 90 16.03 13.98 -5.44
C LEU A 90 15.58 15.24 -4.72
N LEU A 91 14.94 15.11 -3.55
CA LEU A 91 14.50 16.26 -2.76
C LEU A 91 15.64 16.87 -1.94
N GLY A 92 16.77 16.18 -1.80
CA GLY A 92 17.86 16.60 -0.94
C GLY A 92 17.43 16.58 0.53
N ASN A 93 18.07 15.76 1.35
CA ASN A 93 17.95 15.94 2.80
C ASN A 93 18.42 17.36 3.15
N ILE A 94 17.45 18.23 3.43
CA ILE A 94 17.56 19.39 4.33
C ILE A 94 16.85 18.97 5.62
#